data_AF-A0A535DEZ3-F1
#
_entry.id   AF-A0A535DEZ3-F1
#
_cell.length_a   1.000
_cell.length_b   1.000
_cell.length_c   1.000
_cell.angle_alpha   90.00
_cell.angle_beta   90.00
_cell.angle_gamma   90.00
#
_symmetry.space_group_name_H-M   'P 1'
#
loop_
_entity.id
_entity.type
_entity.pdbx_description
1 polymer ?
#
loop_
_entity_poly.entity_id
_entity_poly.type
_entity_poly.pdbx_seq_one_letter_code
_entity_poly.pdbx_strand_id
1 'polypeptide(L)'
;MPAPVTDIGTALFTGIAAAFMALFAALPAILAALVLLVLGWIISGAVAGLVERALRLARVDVAAERSGIAATLQRAQVHADVPHIIAGFVKWYARLVFILMAAEAVHLTAISTVVNMVLGFIPNLLV
;
A
#
# COMPACT_ATOMS: atom_id res chain seq x y z
N MET A 1 -38.73 -5.77 23.71
CA MET A 1 -38.88 -6.93 22.81
C MET A 1 -38.31 -6.55 21.46
N PRO A 2 -37.42 -7.34 20.82
CA PRO A 2 -36.97 -7.03 19.46
C PRO A 2 -38.19 -7.05 18.54
N ALA A 3 -38.42 -5.94 17.82
CA ALA A 3 -39.51 -5.85 16.86
C ALA A 3 -39.36 -6.96 15.80
N PRO A 4 -40.46 -7.60 15.36
CA PRO A 4 -40.40 -8.64 14.35
C PRO A 4 -39.87 -8.03 13.04
N VAL A 5 -38.91 -8.71 12.43
CA VAL A 5 -38.32 -8.39 11.12
C VAL A 5 -39.42 -8.50 10.07
N THR A 6 -40.25 -7.47 9.94
CA THR A 6 -41.51 -7.50 9.16
C THR A 6 -41.36 -6.92 7.76
N ASP A 7 -40.27 -6.21 7.48
CA ASP A 7 -40.00 -5.68 6.15
C ASP A 7 -38.56 -5.95 5.71
N ILE A 8 -38.34 -7.11 5.09
CA ILE A 8 -37.10 -7.46 4.39
C ILE A 8 -36.71 -6.35 3.40
N GLY A 9 -37.70 -5.69 2.78
CA GLY A 9 -37.47 -4.54 1.89
C GLY A 9 -36.76 -3.39 2.59
N THR A 10 -37.19 -3.03 3.80
CA THR A 10 -36.52 -1.99 4.60
C THR A 10 -35.16 -2.44 5.10
N ALA A 11 -34.99 -3.68 5.53
CA ALA A 11 -33.69 -4.21 5.98
C ALA A 11 -32.65 -4.19 4.85
N LEU A 12 -33.05 -4.60 3.64
CA LEU A 12 -32.21 -4.55 2.44
C LEU A 12 -31.89 -3.12 2.03
N PHE A 13 -32.89 -2.23 2.01
CA PHE A 13 -32.67 -0.82 1.68
C PHE A 13 -31.72 -0.15 2.68
N THR A 14 -31.88 -0.45 3.97
CA THR A 14 -31.02 0.10 5.04
C THR A 14 -29.61 -0.45 4.95
N GLY A 15 -29.45 -1.76 4.68
CA GLY A 15 -28.14 -2.38 4.48
C GLY A 15 -27.39 -1.81 3.26
N ILE A 16 -28.09 -1.62 2.13
CA ILE A 16 -27.52 -1.01 0.92
C ILE A 16 -27.17 0.47 1.19
N ALA A 17 -28.08 1.25 1.79
CA ALA A 17 -27.82 2.64 2.13
C ALA A 17 -26.62 2.80 3.08
N ALA A 18 -26.48 1.90 4.06
CA ALA A 18 -25.33 1.86 4.96
C ALA A 18 -24.02 1.52 4.23
N ALA A 19 -24.05 0.58 3.28
CA ALA A 19 -22.89 0.26 2.45
C ALA A 19 -22.45 1.45 1.57
N PHE A 20 -23.40 2.19 0.99
CA PHE A 20 -23.11 3.42 0.25
C PHE A 20 -22.50 4.49 1.16
N MET A 21 -23.07 4.74 2.34
CA MET A 21 -22.51 5.69 3.31
C MET A 21 -21.08 5.31 3.72
N ALA A 22 -20.80 4.03 3.97
CA ALA A 22 -19.46 3.54 4.29
C ALA A 22 -18.47 3.78 3.14
N LEU A 23 -18.90 3.59 1.88
CA LEU A 23 -18.08 3.87 0.70
C LEU A 23 -17.73 5.36 0.59
N PHE A 24 -18.71 6.25 0.80
CA PHE A 24 -18.47 7.69 0.79
C PHE A 24 -17.55 8.14 1.94
N ALA A 25 -17.70 7.55 3.13
CA ALA A 25 -16.82 7.82 4.26
C ALA A 25 -15.38 7.31 4.05
N ALA A 26 -15.17 6.31 3.20
CA ALA A 26 -13.85 5.79 2.86
C ALA A 26 -13.12 6.64 1.79
N LEU A 27 -13.83 7.49 1.02
CA LEU A 27 -13.22 8.31 -0.03
C LEU A 27 -12.03 9.15 0.44
N PRO A 28 -12.09 9.88 1.58
CA PRO A 28 -10.95 10.67 2.05
C PRO A 28 -9.72 9.79 2.36
N ALA A 29 -9.92 8.61 2.94
CA ALA A 29 -8.85 7.68 3.26
C ALA A 29 -8.21 7.10 1.99
N ILE A 30 -9.03 6.77 0.99
CA ILE A 30 -8.57 6.30 -0.32
C ILE A 30 -7.76 7.40 -1.03
N LEU A 31 -8.21 8.66 -0.97
CA LEU A 31 -7.46 9.80 -1.51
C LEU A 31 -6.10 9.97 -0.81
N ALA A 32 -6.07 9.87 0.52
CA ALA A 32 -4.82 9.93 1.28
C ALA A 32 -3.85 8.80 0.90
N ALA A 33 -4.36 7.57 0.77
CA ALA A 33 -3.58 6.43 0.30
C ALA A 33 -3.07 6.60 -1.13
N LEU A 34 -3.88 7.18 -2.02
CA LEU A 34 -3.46 7.48 -3.39
C LEU A 34 -2.31 8.50 -3.40
N VAL A 35 -2.39 9.56 -2.58
CA VAL A 35 -1.31 10.53 -2.42
C VAL A 35 -0.03 9.86 -1.91
N LEU A 36 -0.13 8.99 -0.89
CA LEU A 36 1.01 8.20 -0.40
C LEU A 36 1.60 7.30 -1.49
N LEU A 37 0.76 6.66 -2.31
CA LEU A 37 1.23 5.80 -3.40
C LEU A 37 1.99 6.59 -4.46
N VAL A 38 1.47 7.76 -4.85
CA VAL A 38 2.10 8.65 -5.83
C VAL A 38 3.45 9.14 -5.30
N LEU A 39 3.49 9.63 -4.06
CA LEU A 39 4.72 10.04 -3.40
C LEU A 39 5.72 8.88 -3.30
N GLY A 40 5.25 7.69 -2.91
CA GLY A 40 6.06 6.49 -2.83
C GLY A 40 6.66 6.05 -4.16
N TRP A 41 5.94 6.23 -5.26
CA TRP A 41 6.45 5.94 -6.59
C TRP A 41 7.60 6.87 -7.00
N ILE A 42 7.48 8.16 -6.65
CA ILE A 42 8.52 9.17 -6.91
C ILE A 42 9.74 8.90 -6.02
N ILE A 43 9.53 8.73 -4.71
CA ILE A 43 10.60 8.54 -3.73
C ILE A 43 11.34 7.22 -4.00
N SER A 44 10.64 6.12 -4.27
CA SER A 44 11.28 4.84 -4.59
C SER A 44 12.18 4.93 -5.82
N GLY A 45 11.78 5.71 -6.83
CA GLY A 45 12.62 5.98 -7.99
C GLY A 45 13.91 6.74 -7.62
N ALA A 46 13.78 7.79 -6.81
CA ALA A 46 14.91 8.59 -6.36
C ALA A 46 15.90 7.77 -5.50
N VAL A 47 15.38 7.00 -4.54
CA VAL A 47 16.18 6.14 -3.66
C VAL A 47 16.91 5.07 -4.46
N ALA A 48 16.23 4.41 -5.39
CA ALA A 48 16.86 3.40 -6.25
C ALA A 48 18.00 4.00 -7.10
N GLY A 49 17.79 5.18 -7.68
CA GLY A 49 18.83 5.87 -8.43
C GLY A 49 20.04 6.25 -7.56
N LEU A 50 19.82 6.66 -6.31
CA LEU A 50 20.89 6.94 -5.37
C LEU A 50 21.67 5.67 -5.00
N VAL A 51 20.97 4.56 -4.74
CA VAL A 51 21.58 3.27 -4.44
C VAL A 51 22.39 2.75 -5.62
N GLU A 52 21.87 2.86 -6.84
CA GLU A 52 22.61 2.46 -8.04
C GLU A 52 23.93 3.24 -8.15
N ARG A 53 23.87 4.56 -8.01
CA ARG A 53 25.07 5.42 -8.04
C ARG A 53 26.06 5.06 -6.94
N ALA A 54 25.59 4.79 -5.72
CA ALA A 54 26.44 4.39 -4.60
C ALA A 54 27.14 3.04 -4.86
N LEU A 55 26.41 2.05 -5.39
CA LEU A 55 26.95 0.73 -5.74
C LEU A 55 27.98 0.81 -6.87
N ARG A 56 27.72 1.65 -7.88
CA ARG A 56 28.68 1.92 -8.97
C ARG A 56 29.93 2.61 -8.45
N LEU A 57 29.79 3.58 -7.54
CA LEU A 57 30.92 4.27 -6.91
C LEU A 57 31.78 3.31 -6.07
N ALA A 58 31.14 2.35 -5.40
CA ALA A 58 31.81 1.27 -4.67
C ALA A 58 32.46 0.21 -5.58
N ARG A 59 32.39 0.37 -6.91
CA ARG A 59 32.93 -0.57 -7.92
C ARG A 59 32.39 -1.99 -7.78
N VAL A 60 31.13 -2.13 -7.38
CA VAL A 60 30.45 -3.44 -7.29
C VAL A 60 30.43 -4.12 -8.67
N ASP A 61 30.37 -3.36 -9.75
CA ASP A 61 30.52 -3.85 -11.13
C ASP A 61 31.80 -4.68 -11.31
N VAL A 62 32.95 -4.13 -10.89
CA VAL A 62 34.26 -4.78 -11.04
C VAL A 62 34.37 -6.03 -10.16
N ALA A 63 33.76 -6.01 -8.97
CA ALA A 63 33.69 -7.18 -8.10
C ALA A 63 32.79 -8.29 -8.70
N ALA A 64 31.69 -7.92 -9.34
CA ALA A 64 30.77 -8.85 -10.02
C ALA A 64 31.39 -9.50 -11.26
N GLU A 65 32.20 -8.76 -12.02
CA GLU A 65 32.98 -9.30 -13.14
C GLU A 65 34.01 -10.33 -12.66
N ARG A 66 34.76 -10.00 -11.60
CA ARG A 66 35.81 -10.88 -11.04
C ARG A 66 35.26 -12.15 -10.40
N SER A 67 34.02 -12.13 -9.91
CA SER A 67 33.35 -13.27 -9.29
C SER A 67 32.63 -14.18 -10.29
N GLY A 68 32.62 -13.85 -11.59
CA GLY A 68 31.93 -14.63 -12.63
C GLY A 68 30.40 -14.50 -12.59
N ILE A 69 29.86 -13.65 -11.70
CA ILE A 69 28.42 -13.34 -11.62
C ILE A 69 27.98 -12.66 -12.92
N ALA A 70 28.80 -11.75 -13.44
CA ALA A 70 28.55 -11.09 -14.73
C ALA A 70 28.44 -12.10 -15.90
N ALA A 71 29.29 -13.14 -15.91
CA ALA A 71 29.24 -14.18 -16.94
C ALA A 71 27.97 -15.05 -16.83
N THR A 72 27.45 -15.25 -15.62
CA THR A 72 26.18 -15.96 -15.39
C THR A 72 24.98 -15.14 -15.87
N LEU A 73 24.97 -13.83 -15.61
CA LEU A 73 23.94 -12.91 -16.12
C LEU A 73 23.96 -12.78 -17.65
N GLN A 74 25.13 -12.71 -18.26
CA GLN A 74 25.28 -12.69 -19.72
C GLN A 74 24.76 -13.98 -20.36
N ARG A 75 25.01 -15.14 -19.75
CA ARG A 75 24.44 -16.44 -20.20
C ARG A 75 22.91 -16.47 -20.11
N ALA A 76 22.32 -15.72 -19.17
CA ALA A 76 20.88 -15.55 -19.06
C ALA A 76 20.32 -14.48 -20.03
N GLN A 77 21.13 -13.93 -20.95
CA GLN A 77 20.79 -12.80 -21.82
C GLN A 77 20.29 -11.54 -21.08
N VAL A 78 20.66 -11.40 -19.81
CA VAL A 78 20.33 -10.21 -19.02
C VAL A 78 21.35 -9.12 -19.36
N HIS A 79 20.89 -8.10 -20.09
CA HIS A 79 21.71 -6.95 -20.50
C HIS A 79 21.87 -5.88 -19.39
N ALA A 80 21.59 -6.24 -18.13
CA ALA A 80 21.60 -5.32 -17.00
C ALA A 80 22.77 -5.60 -16.05
N ASP A 81 23.47 -4.54 -15.63
CA ASP A 81 24.57 -4.62 -14.66
C ASP A 81 24.07 -5.01 -13.25
N VAL A 82 24.93 -5.61 -12.44
CA VAL A 82 24.60 -6.05 -11.07
C VAL A 82 24.09 -4.91 -10.18
N PRO A 83 24.69 -3.72 -10.13
CA PRO A 83 24.17 -2.56 -9.41
C PRO A 83 22.78 -2.14 -9.86
N HIS A 84 22.48 -2.25 -11.15
CA HIS A 84 21.16 -1.91 -11.68
C HIS A 84 20.10 -2.91 -11.22
N ILE A 85 20.43 -4.21 -11.20
CA ILE A 85 19.53 -5.25 -10.68
C ILE A 85 19.27 -5.04 -9.18
N ILE A 86 20.30 -4.77 -8.39
CA ILE A 86 20.16 -4.50 -6.95
C ILE A 86 19.32 -3.24 -6.72
N ALA A 87 19.60 -2.15 -7.46
CA ALA A 87 18.80 -0.94 -7.38
C ALA A 87 17.34 -1.16 -7.79
N GLY A 88 17.09 -1.99 -8.80
CA GLY A 88 15.76 -2.43 -9.21
C GLY A 88 15.03 -3.20 -8.11
N PHE A 89 15.73 -4.08 -7.40
CA PHE A 89 15.18 -4.79 -6.25
C PHE A 89 14.84 -3.82 -5.11
N VAL A 90 15.73 -2.88 -4.78
CA VAL A 90 15.46 -1.84 -3.77
C VAL A 90 14.26 -0.97 -4.16
N LYS A 91 14.14 -0.58 -5.43
CA LYS A 91 13.00 0.16 -5.96
C LYS A 91 11.69 -0.59 -5.72
N TRP A 92 11.67 -1.88 -6.05
CA TRP A 92 10.50 -2.72 -5.88
C TRP A 92 10.15 -2.92 -4.39
N TYR A 93 11.14 -3.20 -3.55
CA TYR A 93 10.94 -3.34 -2.12
C TYR A 93 10.44 -2.04 -1.47
N ALA A 94 11.02 -0.90 -1.82
CA ALA A 94 10.56 0.40 -1.34
C ALA A 94 9.09 0.66 -1.72
N ARG A 95 8.67 0.28 -2.94
CA ARG A 95 7.25 0.38 -3.34
C ARG A 95 6.34 -0.49 -2.47
N LEU A 96 6.76 -1.70 -2.11
CA LEU A 96 5.98 -2.55 -1.20
C LEU A 96 5.78 -1.88 0.16
N VAL A 97 6.80 -1.22 0.69
CA VAL A 97 6.68 -0.46 1.95
C VAL A 97 5.65 0.66 1.81
N PHE A 98 5.69 1.44 0.74
CA PHE A 98 4.70 2.49 0.51
C PHE A 98 3.28 1.95 0.29
N ILE A 99 3.13 0.82 -0.41
CA ILE A 99 1.84 0.14 -0.57
C ILE A 99 1.30 -0.30 0.78
N LEU A 100 2.16 -0.89 1.63
CA LEU A 100 1.78 -1.28 2.98
C LEU A 100 1.34 -0.06 3.80
N MET A 101 2.12 1.03 3.78
CA MET A 101 1.74 2.28 4.46
C MET A 101 0.41 2.85 3.98
N ALA A 102 0.14 2.81 2.67
CA ALA A 102 -1.12 3.24 2.10
C ALA A 102 -2.28 2.34 2.54
N ALA A 103 -2.08 1.02 2.58
CA ALA A 103 -3.06 0.07 3.07
C ALA A 103 -3.39 0.29 4.56
N GLU A 104 -2.36 0.49 5.40
CA GLU A 104 -2.52 0.81 6.82
C GLU A 104 -3.30 2.12 7.03
N ALA A 105 -3.03 3.16 6.23
CA ALA A 105 -3.75 4.44 6.31
C ALA A 105 -5.26 4.29 6.05
N VAL A 106 -5.64 3.47 5.07
CA VAL A 106 -7.06 3.16 4.79
C VAL A 106 -7.66 2.34 5.93
N HIS A 107 -6.95 1.31 6.39
CA HIS A 107 -7.44 0.39 7.40
C HIS A 107 -7.67 1.08 8.74
N LEU A 108 -6.74 1.93 9.19
CA LEU A 108 -6.87 2.67 10.45
C LEU A 108 -8.10 3.58 10.46
N THR A 109 -8.38 4.22 9.31
CA THR A 109 -9.55 5.09 9.14
C THR A 109 -10.85 4.28 9.17
N ALA A 110 -10.86 3.10 8.53
CA ALA A 110 -12.00 2.19 8.54
C ALA A 110 -12.32 1.69 9.96
N ILE A 111 -11.30 1.25 10.72
CA ILE A 111 -11.48 0.82 12.13
C ILE A 111 -12.03 1.98 12.97
N SER A 112 -11.43 3.16 12.86
CA SER A 112 -11.85 4.33 13.63
C SER A 112 -13.32 4.69 13.39
N THR A 113 -13.77 4.57 12.14
CA THR A 113 -15.17 4.82 11.76
C THR A 113 -16.12 3.81 12.42
N VAL A 114 -15.78 2.52 12.38
CA VAL A 114 -16.57 1.45 13.01
C VAL A 114 -16.64 1.63 14.53
N VAL A 115 -15.51 1.92 15.18
CA VAL A 115 -15.46 2.15 16.63
C VAL A 115 -16.33 3.34 17.02
N ASN A 116 -16.23 4.46 16.29
CA ASN A 116 -17.05 5.64 16.55
C ASN A 116 -18.56 5.37 16.38
N MET A 117 -18.94 4.55 15.40
CA MET A 117 -20.33 4.10 15.27
C MET A 117 -20.80 3.32 16.50
N VAL A 118 -20.03 2.32 16.95
CA VAL A 118 -20.36 1.52 18.14
C VAL A 118 -20.43 2.39 19.40
N LEU A 119 -19.46 3.27 19.61
CA LEU A 119 -19.44 4.19 20.74
C LEU A 119 -20.63 5.17 20.69
N GLY A 120 -21.08 5.57 19.50
CA GLY A 120 -22.27 6.41 19.32
C GLY A 120 -23.60 5.70 19.61
N PHE A 121 -23.65 4.37 19.58
CA PHE A 121 -24.83 3.60 19.98
C PHE A 121 -24.98 3.49 21.50
N ILE A 122 -23.90 3.48 22.27
CA ILE A 122 -23.94 3.43 23.75
C ILE A 122 -24.79 4.55 24.35
N PRO A 123 -24.60 5.84 24.00
CA PRO A 123 -25.43 6.91 24.55
C PRO A 123 -26.90 6.76 24.15
N ASN A 124 -27.21 6.38 22.90
CA ASN A 124 -28.60 6.18 22.45
C ASN A 124 -29.32 4.98 23.11
N LEU A 125 -28.60 4.04 23.72
CA LEU A 125 -29.18 2.90 24.45
C LEU A 125 -29.47 3.19 25.92
N LEU A 126 -28.87 4.26 26.48
CA LEU A 126 -29.05 4.66 27.88
C LEU A 126 -30.14 5.74 28.07
N VAL A 127 -30.75 6.22 26.98
CA VAL A 127 -31.87 7.18 27.00
C VAL A 127 -33.19 6.47 26.71
#